data_AF-A0A0M2WDE9-F1
#
_entry.id   AF-A0A0M2WDE9-F1
#
_cell.length_a   1.000
_cell.length_b   1.000
_cell.length_c   1.000
_cell.angle_alpha   90.00
_cell.angle_beta   90.00
_cell.angle_gamma   90.00
#
_symmetry.space_group_name_H-M   'P 1'
#
loop_
_entity.id
_entity.type
_entity.pdbx_description
1 polymer ?
#
loop_
_entity_poly.entity_id
_entity_poly.type
_entity_poly.pdbx_seq_one_letter_code
_entity_poly.pdbx_strand_id
1 'polypeptide(L)'
;APPAPALAAPAPDPAAQPVAATTPGGGAFGPNTPVTQDFLYPSISNGCLADGGNVLATAISVAGPAAIPLPGPGPGQTAYVFTAVGTPGPAAEQKLPLNATWVNLTTGKSGSVTLKPRPDMNPQGPTTLTAIADTGSGSIMSTIFGQVTTTEKQCQFMPTIGSTVVP
;
A
#
# COMPACT_ATOMS: atom_id res chain seq x y z
N ALA A 1 41.39 26.27 -34.83
CA ALA A 1 39.96 26.63 -34.96
C ALA A 1 39.46 27.08 -33.59
N PRO A 2 38.63 28.14 -33.47
CA PRO A 2 38.04 28.47 -32.19
C PRO A 2 36.95 27.45 -31.82
N PRO A 3 36.63 27.26 -30.53
CA PRO A 3 35.52 26.40 -30.13
C PRO A 3 34.18 27.05 -30.52
N ALA A 4 33.23 26.24 -30.99
CA ALA A 4 31.88 26.68 -31.32
C ALA A 4 31.07 26.98 -30.04
N PRO A 5 30.16 27.98 -30.07
CA PRO A 5 29.33 28.30 -28.91
C PRO A 5 28.31 27.19 -28.64
N ALA A 6 28.19 26.79 -27.37
CA ALA A 6 27.18 25.83 -26.94
C ALA A 6 25.78 26.47 -26.99
N LEU A 7 24.83 25.81 -27.65
CA LEU A 7 23.42 26.20 -27.64
C LEU A 7 22.84 25.93 -26.24
N ALA A 8 22.22 26.94 -25.64
CA ALA A 8 21.53 26.79 -24.36
C ALA A 8 20.32 25.85 -24.50
N ALA A 9 20.20 24.90 -23.57
CA ALA A 9 19.02 24.05 -23.48
C ALA A 9 17.78 24.89 -23.09
N PRO A 10 16.60 24.60 -23.65
CA PRO A 10 15.38 25.32 -23.29
C PRO A 10 15.02 25.05 -21.82
N ALA A 11 14.57 26.10 -21.13
CA ALA A 11 14.11 26.01 -19.75
C ALA A 11 12.82 25.17 -19.67
N PRO A 12 12.61 24.39 -18.59
CA PRO A 12 11.40 23.61 -18.40
C PRO A 12 10.18 24.53 -18.23
N ASP A 13 9.09 24.16 -18.89
CA ASP A 13 7.82 24.88 -18.91
C ASP A 13 7.13 24.80 -17.53
N PRO A 14 6.84 25.94 -16.85
CA PRO A 14 6.20 25.95 -15.53
C PRO A 14 4.78 25.35 -15.51
N ALA A 15 4.16 25.13 -16.68
CA ALA A 15 2.80 24.62 -16.79
C ALA A 15 2.68 23.08 -16.81
N ALA A 16 3.79 22.34 -16.87
CA ALA A 16 3.78 20.88 -16.86
C ALA A 16 3.57 20.36 -15.43
N GLN A 17 2.32 20.27 -14.99
CA GLN A 17 2.02 19.45 -13.80
C GLN A 17 2.40 17.99 -14.09
N PRO A 18 2.97 17.26 -13.11
CA PRO A 18 3.25 15.85 -13.29
C PRO A 18 1.93 15.12 -13.49
N VAL A 19 1.67 14.69 -14.72
CA VAL A 19 0.59 13.75 -14.99
C VAL A 19 0.94 12.45 -14.27
N ALA A 20 0.09 12.04 -13.33
CA ALA A 20 0.20 10.73 -12.70
C ALA A 20 0.28 9.68 -13.80
N ALA A 21 1.35 8.89 -13.80
CA ALA A 21 1.49 7.78 -14.74
C ALA A 21 0.29 6.85 -14.54
N THR A 22 -0.52 6.68 -15.59
CA THR A 22 -1.64 5.75 -15.57
C THR A 22 -1.09 4.33 -15.59
N THR A 23 -1.17 3.64 -14.45
CA THR A 23 -0.92 2.21 -14.37
C THR A 23 -1.97 1.48 -15.24
N PRO A 24 -1.59 0.57 -16.14
CA PRO A 24 -2.56 -0.21 -16.90
C PRO A 24 -3.37 -1.10 -15.95
N GLY A 25 -4.68 -0.83 -15.82
CA GLY A 25 -5.60 -1.65 -15.02
C GLY A 25 -6.76 -0.89 -14.35
N GLY A 26 -6.68 0.43 -14.21
CA GLY A 26 -7.76 1.23 -13.64
C GLY A 26 -8.83 1.57 -14.66
N GLY A 27 -9.97 0.86 -14.65
CA GLY A 27 -11.18 1.33 -15.32
C GLY A 27 -11.51 2.76 -14.85
N ALA A 28 -11.94 3.63 -15.76
CA ALA A 28 -12.34 4.98 -15.38
C ALA A 28 -13.50 4.89 -14.40
N PHE A 29 -13.23 5.22 -13.14
CA PHE A 29 -14.20 5.08 -12.09
C PHE A 29 -14.99 6.38 -11.88
N GLY A 30 -16.26 6.27 -11.49
CA GLY A 30 -17.11 7.43 -11.21
C GLY A 30 -16.56 8.30 -10.08
N PRO A 31 -17.08 9.52 -9.88
CA PRO A 31 -16.55 10.51 -8.93
C PRO A 31 -16.49 10.04 -7.46
N ASN A 32 -17.16 8.94 -7.12
CA ASN A 32 -17.20 8.37 -5.77
C ASN A 32 -16.35 7.12 -5.59
N THR A 33 -15.59 6.71 -6.60
CA THR A 33 -14.80 5.49 -6.49
C THR A 33 -13.49 5.76 -5.74
N PRO A 34 -13.15 4.93 -4.74
CA PRO A 34 -11.90 5.06 -4.02
C PRO A 34 -10.69 5.12 -4.94
N VAL A 35 -9.78 6.05 -4.66
CA VAL A 35 -8.47 6.10 -5.32
C VAL A 35 -7.60 5.03 -4.68
N THR A 36 -7.44 3.90 -5.38
CA THR A 36 -6.62 2.77 -4.95
C THR A 36 -5.31 2.70 -5.73
N GLN A 37 -4.25 2.22 -5.07
CA GLN A 37 -2.98 1.88 -5.71
C GLN A 37 -2.48 0.54 -5.17
N ASP A 38 -2.13 -0.36 -6.07
CA ASP A 38 -1.42 -1.58 -5.71
C ASP A 38 0.03 -1.25 -5.34
N PHE A 39 0.58 -2.04 -4.43
CA PHE A 39 2.01 -2.02 -4.15
C PHE A 39 2.78 -2.59 -5.34
N LEU A 40 4.03 -2.13 -5.52
CA LEU A 40 4.85 -2.36 -6.72
C LEU A 40 5.07 -3.84 -7.03
N TYR A 41 5.14 -4.68 -6.00
CA TYR A 41 5.33 -6.12 -6.14
C TYR A 41 4.69 -6.87 -4.96
N PRO A 42 4.24 -8.11 -5.14
CA PRO A 42 3.66 -8.88 -4.04
C PRO A 42 4.72 -9.18 -2.97
N SER A 43 4.27 -9.27 -1.73
CA SER A 43 5.08 -9.81 -0.64
C SER A 43 5.07 -11.34 -0.68
N ILE A 44 6.14 -11.98 -0.22
CA ILE A 44 6.28 -13.44 -0.21
C ILE A 44 6.59 -13.90 1.22
N SER A 45 5.96 -14.99 1.63
CA SER A 45 6.30 -15.74 2.83
C SER A 45 6.69 -17.17 2.48
N ASN A 46 7.86 -17.61 2.95
CA ASN A 46 8.34 -18.98 2.73
C ASN A 46 7.84 -19.90 3.84
N GLY A 47 7.43 -21.13 3.51
CA GLY A 47 6.96 -22.10 4.52
C GLY A 47 5.57 -21.82 5.09
N CYS A 48 4.79 -20.95 4.45
CA CYS A 48 3.51 -20.46 4.96
C CYS A 48 2.27 -21.25 4.47
N LEU A 49 2.40 -22.26 3.60
CA LEU A 49 1.32 -23.23 3.34
C LEU A 49 1.42 -24.47 4.23
N ALA A 50 0.32 -25.21 4.42
CA ALA A 50 0.29 -26.37 5.32
C ALA A 50 1.29 -27.47 4.91
N ASP A 51 1.58 -27.58 3.62
CA ASP A 51 2.59 -28.46 3.01
C ASP A 51 4.02 -27.87 3.03
N GLY A 52 4.22 -26.70 3.64
CA GLY A 52 5.48 -25.97 3.65
C GLY A 52 5.75 -25.13 2.41
N GLY A 53 4.77 -24.99 1.50
CA GLY A 53 4.87 -24.12 0.33
C GLY A 53 4.88 -22.61 0.67
N ASN A 54 5.17 -21.80 -0.36
CA ASN A 54 5.23 -20.34 -0.22
C ASN A 54 3.84 -19.70 -0.38
N VAL A 55 3.63 -18.57 0.28
CA VAL A 55 2.42 -17.75 0.18
C VAL A 55 2.78 -16.40 -0.41
N LEU A 56 1.93 -15.90 -1.30
CA LEU A 56 1.98 -14.53 -1.79
C LEU A 56 1.01 -13.65 -1.00
N ALA A 57 1.36 -12.38 -0.83
CA ALA A 57 0.44 -11.39 -0.32
C ALA A 57 0.40 -10.16 -1.20
N THR A 58 -0.81 -9.65 -1.42
CA THR A 58 -1.04 -8.38 -2.10
C THR A 58 -1.22 -7.28 -1.07
N ALA A 59 -0.80 -6.07 -1.44
CA ALA A 59 -1.00 -4.88 -0.64
C ALA A 59 -1.57 -3.76 -1.51
N ILE A 60 -2.56 -3.05 -0.98
CA ILE A 60 -3.23 -1.94 -1.65
C ILE A 60 -3.27 -0.77 -0.67
N SER A 61 -2.99 0.43 -1.16
CA SER A 61 -3.27 1.67 -0.46
C SER A 61 -4.51 2.34 -1.05
N VAL A 62 -5.32 2.93 -0.17
CA VAL A 62 -6.53 3.68 -0.52
C VAL A 62 -6.36 5.09 0.01
N ALA A 63 -6.36 6.08 -0.88
CA ALA A 63 -6.31 7.49 -0.49
C ALA A 63 -7.67 7.93 0.05
N GLY A 64 -7.67 8.62 1.18
CA GLY A 64 -8.85 9.24 1.75
C GLY A 64 -9.09 10.65 1.20
N PRO A 65 -10.35 11.13 1.17
CA PRO A 65 -11.53 10.45 1.69
C PRO A 65 -12.04 9.34 0.77
N ALA A 66 -12.34 8.16 1.33
CA ALA A 66 -12.94 7.07 0.57
C ALA A 66 -13.92 6.26 1.43
N ALA A 67 -15.10 5.97 0.88
CA ALA A 67 -16.04 5.01 1.47
C ALA A 67 -15.68 3.60 1.00
N ILE A 68 -15.11 2.80 1.89
CA ILE A 68 -14.85 1.36 1.68
C ILE A 68 -15.55 0.55 2.77
N PRO A 69 -15.81 -0.76 2.54
CA PRO A 69 -16.59 -1.61 3.45
C PRO A 69 -16.07 -1.81 4.89
N LEU A 70 -15.12 -1.00 5.44
CA LEU A 70 -14.98 -0.58 6.86
C LEU A 70 -13.50 -0.37 7.30
N PRO A 71 -13.29 0.52 8.31
CA PRO A 71 -13.57 1.94 8.16
C PRO A 71 -12.79 2.49 6.96
N GLY A 72 -13.37 3.44 6.24
CA GLY A 72 -12.68 4.10 5.15
C GLY A 72 -11.71 5.18 5.66
N PRO A 73 -10.62 5.47 4.92
CA PRO A 73 -9.74 6.57 5.25
C PRO A 73 -10.50 7.91 5.08
N GLY A 74 -10.37 8.79 6.07
CA GLY A 74 -10.83 10.17 6.01
C GLY A 74 -9.88 11.07 5.20
N PRO A 75 -10.21 12.37 5.03
CA PRO A 75 -9.35 13.31 4.32
C PRO A 75 -7.92 13.33 4.88
N GLY A 76 -6.91 13.30 4.00
CA GLY A 76 -5.50 13.27 4.42
C GLY A 76 -5.03 11.95 5.04
N GLN A 77 -5.86 10.91 5.02
CA GLN A 77 -5.48 9.58 5.50
C GLN A 77 -5.19 8.62 4.35
N THR A 78 -4.37 7.62 4.62
CA THR A 78 -4.18 6.46 3.74
C THR A 78 -4.62 5.21 4.49
N ALA A 79 -5.50 4.40 3.89
CA ALA A 79 -5.76 3.05 4.37
C ALA A 79 -4.84 2.05 3.66
N TYR A 80 -4.31 1.08 4.38
CA TYR A 80 -3.54 -0.04 3.86
C TYR A 80 -4.34 -1.32 4.02
N VAL A 81 -4.42 -2.12 2.96
CA VAL A 81 -5.05 -3.45 2.96
C VAL A 81 -3.99 -4.45 2.53
N PHE A 82 -3.70 -5.42 3.39
CA PHE A 82 -2.75 -6.50 3.12
C PHE A 82 -3.48 -7.83 3.18
N THR A 83 -3.40 -8.64 2.11
CA THR A 83 -4.09 -9.92 2.00
C THR A 83 -3.10 -11.04 1.69
N ALA A 84 -2.94 -11.97 2.62
CA ALA A 84 -2.08 -13.15 2.47
C ALA A 84 -2.82 -14.27 1.72
N VAL A 85 -2.71 -14.27 0.39
CA VAL A 85 -3.48 -15.12 -0.52
C VAL A 85 -3.22 -16.61 -0.28
N GLY A 86 -4.29 -17.39 -0.16
CA GLY A 86 -4.18 -18.84 0.07
C GLY A 86 -3.92 -19.25 1.52
N THR A 87 -3.89 -18.30 2.46
CA THR A 87 -3.85 -18.62 3.90
C THR A 87 -5.25 -18.91 4.46
N PRO A 88 -5.35 -19.61 5.60
CA PRO A 88 -6.56 -19.65 6.42
C PRO A 88 -6.99 -18.26 6.91
N GLY A 89 -8.12 -18.20 7.61
CA GLY A 89 -8.60 -16.98 8.25
C GLY A 89 -7.62 -16.36 9.25
N PRO A 90 -7.77 -15.06 9.56
CA PRO A 90 -6.92 -14.38 10.53
C PRO A 90 -7.09 -14.97 11.93
N ALA A 91 -6.02 -15.00 12.71
CA ALA A 91 -6.16 -15.14 14.16
C ALA A 91 -6.94 -13.96 14.74
N ALA A 92 -7.67 -14.18 15.84
CA ALA A 92 -8.40 -13.12 16.55
C ALA A 92 -7.49 -11.95 16.94
N GLU A 93 -6.24 -12.26 17.31
CA GLU A 93 -5.20 -11.30 17.61
C GLU A 93 -3.89 -11.67 16.90
N GLN A 94 -3.13 -10.65 16.50
CA GLN A 94 -1.80 -10.84 15.91
C GLN A 94 -0.78 -11.04 17.04
N LYS A 95 -0.10 -12.19 17.04
CA LYS A 95 0.97 -12.47 18.01
C LYS A 95 2.21 -11.61 17.75
N LEU A 96 2.52 -11.43 16.47
CA LEU A 96 3.60 -10.58 15.99
C LEU A 96 3.06 -9.60 14.95
N PRO A 97 3.53 -8.34 14.94
CA PRO A 97 2.91 -7.29 14.15
C PRO A 97 3.27 -7.37 12.67
N LEU A 98 2.33 -6.94 11.84
CA LEU A 98 2.58 -6.45 10.48
C LEU A 98 2.48 -4.92 10.53
N ASN A 99 3.49 -4.20 10.08
CA ASN A 99 3.52 -2.75 10.11
C ASN A 99 3.60 -2.15 8.71
N ALA A 100 2.95 -1.01 8.52
CA ALA A 100 3.18 -0.09 7.42
C ALA A 100 3.97 1.10 7.94
N THR A 101 5.18 1.32 7.41
CA THR A 101 5.87 2.60 7.55
C THR A 101 5.61 3.45 6.33
N TRP A 102 5.60 4.77 6.51
CA TRP A 102 5.30 5.70 5.42
C TRP A 102 6.07 7.00 5.56
N VAL A 103 6.31 7.65 4.42
CA VAL A 103 6.83 9.00 4.31
C VAL A 103 5.99 9.79 3.30
N ASN A 104 5.59 10.99 3.68
CA ASN A 104 4.98 11.97 2.81
C ASN A 104 6.11 12.80 2.18
N LEU A 105 6.40 12.56 0.91
CA LEU A 105 7.46 13.21 0.15
C LEU A 105 7.16 14.69 -0.12
N THR A 106 5.89 15.10 -0.04
CA THR A 106 5.47 16.49 -0.21
C THR A 106 5.74 17.33 1.04
N THR A 107 5.52 16.76 2.24
CA THR A 107 5.60 17.51 3.51
C THR A 107 6.80 17.13 4.39
N GLY A 108 7.49 16.03 4.08
CA GLY A 108 8.56 15.47 4.90
C GLY A 108 8.08 14.71 6.15
N LYS A 109 6.77 14.62 6.40
CA LYS A 109 6.22 13.86 7.53
C LYS A 109 6.42 12.35 7.31
N SER A 110 6.60 11.60 8.38
CA SER A 110 6.70 10.13 8.33
C SER A 110 6.06 9.51 9.54
N GLY A 111 5.72 8.22 9.46
CA GLY A 111 5.16 7.49 10.58
C GLY A 111 5.12 5.99 10.35
N SER A 112 4.51 5.30 11.31
CA SER A 112 4.26 3.86 11.25
C SER A 112 2.88 3.55 11.81
N VAL A 113 2.24 2.51 11.29
CA VAL A 113 0.98 1.99 11.81
C VAL A 113 0.99 0.46 11.76
N THR A 114 0.47 -0.17 12.81
CA THR A 114 0.31 -1.63 12.86
C THR A 114 -1.02 -2.04 12.24
N LEU A 115 -0.98 -2.98 11.30
CA LEU A 115 -2.17 -3.53 10.67
C LEU A 115 -2.87 -4.51 11.61
N LYS A 116 -4.20 -4.45 11.60
CA LYS A 116 -5.08 -5.25 12.46
C LYS A 116 -5.88 -6.27 11.64
N PRO A 117 -6.17 -7.46 12.18
CA PRO A 117 -6.94 -8.48 11.48
C PRO A 117 -8.35 -8.00 11.20
N ARG A 118 -8.90 -8.40 10.05
CA ARG A 118 -10.27 -8.09 9.61
C ARG A 118 -11.08 -9.37 9.40
N PRO A 119 -11.43 -10.12 10.47
CA PRO A 119 -12.23 -11.33 10.37
C PRO A 119 -13.64 -11.06 9.83
N ASP A 120 -14.13 -9.83 9.92
CA ASP A 120 -15.37 -9.37 9.31
C ASP A 120 -15.32 -9.29 7.78
N MET A 121 -14.14 -9.06 7.20
CA MET A 121 -13.97 -9.07 5.73
C MET A 121 -13.76 -10.46 5.19
N ASN A 122 -12.96 -11.27 5.89
CA ASN A 122 -12.62 -12.60 5.42
C ASN A 122 -12.39 -13.60 6.57
N PRO A 123 -13.47 -14.14 7.16
CA PRO A 123 -13.37 -15.01 8.33
C PRO A 123 -12.74 -16.37 8.03
N GLN A 124 -12.91 -16.88 6.80
CA GLN A 124 -12.42 -18.20 6.39
C GLN A 124 -11.08 -18.13 5.62
N GLY A 125 -10.60 -16.92 5.31
CA GLY A 125 -9.34 -16.70 4.62
C GLY A 125 -9.50 -16.39 3.12
N PRO A 126 -8.50 -15.77 2.45
CA PRO A 126 -7.19 -15.38 2.98
C PRO A 126 -7.20 -14.40 4.15
N THR A 127 -6.22 -14.54 5.04
CA THR A 127 -6.00 -13.58 6.12
C THR A 127 -5.76 -12.18 5.56
N THR A 128 -6.66 -11.26 5.92
CA THR A 128 -6.58 -9.84 5.56
C THR A 128 -6.37 -8.99 6.81
N LEU A 129 -5.37 -8.11 6.75
CA LEU A 129 -5.08 -7.11 7.78
C LEU A 129 -5.18 -5.70 7.18
N THR A 130 -5.64 -4.74 7.97
CA THR A 130 -5.77 -3.35 7.52
C THR A 130 -5.28 -2.36 8.56
N ALA A 131 -4.87 -1.17 8.11
CA ALA A 131 -4.59 -0.02 8.96
C ALA A 131 -5.03 1.27 8.27
N ILE A 132 -5.22 2.33 9.06
CA ILE A 132 -5.38 3.70 8.56
C ILE A 132 -4.31 4.56 9.22
N ALA A 133 -3.65 5.41 8.43
CA ALA A 133 -2.64 6.34 8.91
C ALA A 133 -2.95 7.78 8.48
N ASP A 134 -2.65 8.74 9.35
CA ASP A 134 -2.72 10.19 9.10
C ASP A 134 -1.50 10.67 8.29
N THR A 135 -1.44 10.27 7.02
CA THR A 135 -0.29 10.53 6.14
C THR A 135 -0.18 11.99 5.68
N GLY A 136 -1.28 12.75 5.76
CA GLY A 136 -1.47 14.04 5.10
C GLY A 136 -1.68 13.91 3.59
N SER A 137 -2.12 15.00 2.96
CA SER A 137 -2.21 15.13 1.51
C SER A 137 -0.82 15.15 0.86
N GLY A 138 -0.73 14.70 -0.38
CA GLY A 138 0.51 14.67 -1.17
C GLY A 138 0.97 13.26 -1.56
N SER A 139 2.24 13.16 -1.97
CA SER A 139 2.83 11.91 -2.43
C SER A 139 3.36 11.08 -1.26
N ILE A 140 2.76 9.92 -1.03
CA ILE A 140 3.11 9.00 0.06
C ILE A 140 3.87 7.80 -0.52
N MET A 141 5.02 7.48 0.07
CA MET A 141 5.75 6.24 -0.15
C MET A 141 5.66 5.39 1.10
N SER A 142 5.33 4.12 0.94
CA SER A 142 5.05 3.21 2.06
C SER A 142 5.73 1.87 1.90
N THR A 143 6.04 1.24 3.03
CA THR A 143 6.59 -0.13 3.06
C THR A 143 5.81 -0.94 4.09
N ILE A 144 5.34 -2.13 3.70
CA ILE A 144 4.70 -3.07 4.61
C ILE A 144 5.61 -4.25 4.86
N PHE A 145 5.82 -4.60 6.13
CA PHE A 145 6.71 -5.69 6.55
C PHE A 145 6.30 -6.26 7.91
N GLY A 146 6.74 -7.49 8.20
CA GLY A 146 6.48 -8.16 9.47
C GLY A 146 5.78 -9.49 9.27
N GLN A 147 4.89 -9.84 10.19
CA GLN A 147 4.29 -11.18 10.23
C GLN A 147 2.77 -11.14 10.24
N VAL A 148 2.19 -12.18 9.65
CA VAL A 148 0.76 -12.44 9.67
C VAL A 148 0.49 -13.69 10.48
N THR A 149 -0.39 -13.56 11.45
CA THR A 149 -0.86 -14.64 12.32
C THR A 149 -2.21 -15.10 11.76
N THR A 150 -2.23 -16.32 11.24
CA THR A 150 -3.43 -17.04 10.80
C THR A 150 -3.97 -17.88 11.95
N THR A 151 -5.14 -18.50 11.79
CA THR A 151 -5.68 -19.47 12.76
C THR A 151 -4.76 -20.68 12.98
N GLU A 152 -3.89 -21.00 12.03
CA GLU A 152 -3.05 -22.20 12.07
C GLU A 152 -1.59 -21.89 12.44
N LYS A 153 -1.06 -20.76 11.97
CA LYS A 153 0.36 -20.43 12.15
C LYS A 153 0.72 -18.96 11.95
N GLN A 154 1.96 -18.65 12.32
CA GLN A 154 2.63 -17.38 12.08
C GLN A 154 3.47 -17.44 10.79
N CYS A 155 3.32 -16.46 9.91
CA CYS A 155 4.05 -16.35 8.66
C CYS A 155 4.81 -15.04 8.55
N GLN A 156 6.12 -15.10 8.30
CA GLN A 156 6.95 -13.92 8.04
C GLN A 156 6.87 -13.54 6.57
N PHE A 157 6.52 -12.29 6.30
CA PHE A 157 6.40 -11.73 4.96
C PHE A 157 7.58 -10.79 4.68
N MET A 158 8.16 -10.92 3.48
CA MET A 158 9.19 -10.02 2.99
C MET A 158 8.61 -8.62 2.72
N PRO A 159 9.38 -7.53 2.92
CA PRO A 159 8.85 -6.19 2.71
C PRO A 159 8.32 -5.95 1.29
N THR A 160 7.19 -5.27 1.15
CA THR A 160 6.67 -4.73 -0.12
C THR A 160 6.56 -3.21 -0.06
N ILE A 161 6.71 -2.54 -1.20
CA ILE A 161 6.74 -1.08 -1.32
C ILE A 161 5.59 -0.62 -2.20
N GLY A 162 4.92 0.45 -1.80
CA GLY A 162 3.82 1.06 -2.55
C GLY A 162 3.86 2.58 -2.49
N SER A 163 3.15 3.21 -3.40
CA SER A 163 3.01 4.66 -3.45
C SER A 163 1.55 5.07 -3.67
N THR A 164 1.13 6.17 -3.06
CA THR A 164 -0.20 6.74 -3.24
C THR A 164 -0.13 8.26 -3.21
N VAL A 165 -0.98 8.89 -4.02
CA VAL A 165 -1.25 10.33 -3.93
C VAL A 165 -2.54 10.52 -3.15
N VAL A 166 -2.45 11.21 -2.02
CA VAL A 166 -3.61 11.59 -1.21
C VAL A 166 -4.05 13.01 -1.62
N PRO A 167 -5.32 13.22 -2.01
CA PRO A 167 -5.86 14.54 -2.36
C PRO A 167 -5.70 15.61 -1.28
#